data_AF-A0A1M4ZCF3-F1
#
_entry.id   AF-A0A1M4ZCF3-F1
#
_cell.length_a   1.000
_cell.length_b   1.000
_cell.length_c   1.000
_cell.angle_alpha   90.00
_cell.angle_beta   90.00
_cell.angle_gamma   90.00
#
_symmetry.space_group_name_H-M   'P 1'
#
loop_
_entity.id
_entity.type
_entity.pdbx_description
1 polymer ?
#
loop_
_entity_poly.entity_id
_entity_poly.type
_entity_poly.pdbx_seq_one_letter_code
_entity_poly.pdbx_strand_id
1 'polypeptide(L)'
;MGKWIGENGKYDNLLEIGFDSIESFKILCYYFKFDKLTSVDCTSILMKIQSQLENGFDPEDFVEYLALRKIKFTLSFVPSTYLTVQGNWEHFKNVIKLNLKILLTSRERLS
;
A
#
# COMPACT_ATOMS: atom_id res chain seq x y z
N MET A 1 1.05 12.39 -16.47
CA MET A 1 0.41 11.14 -16.00
C MET A 1 0.66 10.07 -17.05
N GLY A 2 1.78 9.36 -16.92
CA GLY A 2 2.26 8.41 -17.93
C GLY A 2 1.80 6.98 -17.67
N LYS A 3 1.63 6.21 -18.75
CA LYS A 3 1.24 4.79 -18.75
C LYS A 3 2.30 3.93 -18.03
N TRP A 4 1.84 3.02 -17.18
CA TRP A 4 2.65 2.14 -16.33
C TRP A 4 2.89 0.76 -16.96
N ILE A 5 3.20 0.72 -18.26
CA ILE A 5 3.51 -0.52 -18.98
C ILE A 5 4.64 -0.19 -19.93
N GLY A 6 5.79 -0.85 -19.77
CA GLY A 6 6.91 -0.74 -20.70
C GLY A 6 6.52 -1.21 -22.10
N GLU A 7 7.29 -0.84 -23.12
CA GLU A 7 7.00 -1.21 -24.52
C GLU A 7 6.93 -2.74 -24.76
N ASN A 8 7.45 -3.53 -23.81
CA ASN A 8 7.46 -4.99 -23.79
C ASN A 8 6.23 -5.62 -23.10
N GLY A 9 5.26 -4.82 -22.62
CA GLY A 9 4.09 -5.31 -21.88
C GLY A 9 4.39 -5.78 -20.46
N LYS A 10 5.60 -5.57 -19.95
CA LYS A 10 6.01 -5.90 -18.58
C LYS A 10 6.04 -4.63 -17.72
N TYR A 11 5.85 -4.81 -16.42
CA TYR A 11 6.13 -3.76 -15.44
C TYR A 11 7.64 -3.68 -15.31
N ASP A 12 8.25 -2.64 -15.89
CA ASP A 12 9.67 -2.36 -15.65
C ASP A 12 9.88 -2.18 -14.13
N ASN A 13 11.00 -2.68 -13.61
CA ASN A 13 11.36 -2.61 -12.20
C ASN A 13 11.11 -1.18 -11.68
N LEU A 14 10.28 -1.01 -10.64
CA LEU A 14 9.97 0.33 -10.11
C LEU A 14 11.23 1.13 -9.70
N LEU A 15 12.33 0.43 -9.41
CA LEU A 15 13.65 0.97 -9.09
C LEU A 15 14.44 1.46 -10.33
N GLU A 16 14.23 0.86 -11.51
CA GLU A 16 14.93 1.24 -12.75
C GLU A 16 14.40 2.56 -13.34
N ILE A 17 13.24 3.02 -12.88
CA ILE A 17 12.57 4.24 -13.35
C ILE A 17 12.86 5.47 -12.44
N GLY A 18 13.82 5.36 -11.50
CA GLY A 18 14.31 6.49 -10.70
C GLY A 18 13.46 6.85 -9.47
N PHE A 19 12.69 5.92 -8.91
CA PHE A 19 12.00 6.13 -7.63
C PHE A 19 12.97 5.97 -6.44
N ASP A 20 13.69 7.03 -6.10
CA ASP A 20 14.56 7.07 -4.91
C ASP A 20 13.77 7.14 -3.58
N SER A 21 12.46 7.42 -3.64
CA SER A 21 11.59 7.54 -2.46
C SER A 21 10.13 7.25 -2.78
N ILE A 22 9.37 6.79 -1.78
CA ILE A 22 7.91 6.63 -1.84
C ILE A 22 7.28 7.27 -0.59
N GLU A 23 6.65 8.43 -0.75
CA GLU A 23 5.97 9.10 0.37
C GLU A 23 4.55 8.55 0.61
N SER A 24 3.91 8.10 -0.47
CA SER A 24 2.56 7.54 -0.43
C SER A 24 2.34 6.54 -1.55
N PHE A 25 1.36 5.66 -1.35
CA PHE A 25 0.93 4.66 -2.30
C PHE A 25 -0.60 4.58 -2.32
N LYS A 26 -1.20 4.71 -3.50
CA LYS A 26 -2.65 4.55 -3.69
C LYS A 26 -2.92 3.37 -4.60
N ILE A 27 -3.79 2.47 -4.17
CA ILE A 27 -4.34 1.41 -5.00
C ILE A 27 -5.81 1.21 -4.67
N LEU A 28 -6.67 1.17 -5.69
CA LEU A 28 -8.13 1.16 -5.54
C LEU A 28 -8.59 2.24 -4.55
N CYS A 29 -9.21 1.81 -3.43
CA CYS A 29 -9.71 2.69 -2.38
C CYS A 29 -8.76 2.84 -1.18
N TYR A 30 -7.56 2.26 -1.25
CA TYR A 30 -6.58 2.25 -0.17
C TYR A 30 -5.50 3.29 -0.44
N TYR A 31 -5.36 4.25 0.47
CA TYR A 31 -4.31 5.26 0.42
C TYR A 31 -3.39 5.11 1.62
N PHE A 32 -2.16 4.68 1.35
CA PHE A 32 -1.08 4.57 2.34
C PHE A 32 -0.22 5.83 2.28
N LYS A 33 -0.01 6.47 3.42
CA LYS A 33 0.99 7.52 3.56
C LYS A 33 2.02 7.08 4.58
N PHE A 34 3.28 7.07 4.18
CA PHE A 34 4.39 6.62 5.00
C PHE A 34 4.98 7.80 5.79
N ASP A 35 5.46 7.51 7.00
CA ASP A 35 6.30 8.45 7.73
C ASP A 35 7.72 8.43 7.14
N LYS A 36 8.71 8.94 7.88
CA LYS A 36 10.11 8.91 7.45
C LYS A 36 10.58 7.47 7.20
N LEU A 37 10.87 7.15 5.95
CA LEU A 37 11.41 5.87 5.50
C LEU A 37 12.94 5.89 5.43
N THR A 38 13.56 4.74 5.72
CA THR A 38 14.96 4.51 5.32
C THR A 38 15.01 4.10 3.85
N SER A 39 16.19 4.17 3.22
CA SER A 39 16.38 3.66 1.85
C SER A 39 16.00 2.18 1.73
N VAL A 40 16.32 1.37 2.74
CA VAL A 40 15.96 -0.05 2.81
C VAL A 40 14.44 -0.25 2.88
N ASP A 41 13.73 0.59 3.64
CA ASP A 41 12.27 0.53 3.70
C ASP A 41 11.65 0.90 2.36
N CYS A 42 12.14 1.97 1.70
CA CYS A 42 11.69 2.36 0.36
C CYS A 42 11.83 1.21 -0.63
N THR A 43 13.03 0.62 -0.73
CA THR A 43 13.27 -0.52 -1.64
C THR A 43 12.35 -1.70 -1.31
N SER A 44 12.20 -2.03 -0.03
CA SER A 44 11.40 -3.19 0.37
C SER A 44 9.90 -2.99 0.09
N ILE A 45 9.37 -1.78 0.32
CA ILE A 45 8.00 -1.41 -0.02
C ILE A 45 7.77 -1.50 -1.52
N LEU A 46 8.66 -0.93 -2.33
CA LEU A 46 8.55 -0.96 -3.80
C LEU A 46 8.54 -2.39 -4.33
N MET A 47 9.41 -3.26 -3.81
CA MET A 47 9.42 -4.69 -4.17
C MET A 47 8.12 -5.40 -3.79
N LYS A 48 7.58 -5.13 -2.60
CA LYS A 48 6.30 -5.73 -2.16
C LYS A 48 5.14 -5.25 -3.02
N ILE A 49 5.08 -3.97 -3.36
CA ILE A 49 4.06 -3.41 -4.27
C ILE A 49 4.13 -4.09 -5.63
N GLN A 50 5.33 -4.19 -6.22
CA GLN A 50 5.53 -4.83 -7.53
C GLN A 50 5.04 -6.29 -7.52
N SER A 51 5.43 -7.06 -6.50
CA SER A 51 4.96 -8.45 -6.34
C SER A 51 3.43 -8.55 -6.22
N GLN A 52 2.78 -7.63 -5.51
CA GLN A 52 1.33 -7.64 -5.37
C GLN A 52 0.57 -7.11 -6.61
N LEU A 53 1.18 -6.24 -7.43
CA LEU A 53 0.58 -5.82 -8.70
C LEU A 53 0.49 -6.97 -9.71
N GLU A 54 1.47 -7.89 -9.69
CA GLU A 54 1.49 -9.07 -10.55
C GLU A 54 0.52 -10.17 -10.09
N ASN A 55 0.33 -10.32 -8.77
CA ASN A 55 -0.41 -11.45 -8.18
C ASN A 55 -1.80 -11.07 -7.63
N GLY A 56 -2.18 -9.79 -7.71
CA GLY A 56 -3.38 -9.26 -7.09
C GLY A 56 -3.07 -8.62 -5.73
N PHE A 57 -3.57 -7.39 -5.55
CA PHE A 57 -3.29 -6.63 -4.33
C PHE A 57 -4.18 -7.09 -3.17
N ASP A 58 -3.55 -7.62 -2.13
CA ASP A 58 -4.20 -7.90 -0.84
C ASP A 58 -3.80 -6.83 0.21
N PRO A 59 -4.75 -5.98 0.63
CA PRO A 59 -4.50 -4.94 1.62
C PRO A 59 -4.18 -5.49 3.02
N GLU A 60 -4.68 -6.67 3.38
CA GLU A 60 -4.43 -7.25 4.70
C GLU A 60 -2.99 -7.78 4.79
N ASP A 61 -2.54 -8.52 3.78
CA ASP A 61 -1.14 -8.95 3.63
C ASP A 61 -0.18 -7.74 3.57
N PHE A 62 -0.56 -6.67 2.84
CA PHE A 62 0.28 -5.48 2.77
C PHE A 62 0.41 -4.76 4.13
N VAL A 63 -0.69 -4.60 4.86
CA VAL A 63 -0.69 -4.03 6.22
C VAL A 63 0.13 -4.88 7.18
N GLU A 64 0.00 -6.21 7.11
CA GLU A 64 0.76 -7.14 7.95
C GLU A 64 2.26 -7.07 7.65
N TYR A 65 2.63 -7.04 6.37
CA TYR A 65 4.01 -6.84 5.94
C TYR A 65 4.60 -5.55 6.51
N LEU A 66 3.90 -4.41 6.39
CA LEU A 66 4.36 -3.13 6.94
C LEU A 66 4.51 -3.19 8.47
N ALA A 67 3.57 -3.84 9.15
CA ALA A 67 3.60 -4.02 10.59
C ALA A 67 4.77 -4.90 11.06
N LEU A 68 5.07 -6.00 10.36
CA LEU A 68 6.21 -6.89 10.64
C LEU A 68 7.54 -6.15 10.46
N ARG A 69 7.65 -5.32 9.42
CA ARG A 69 8.81 -4.47 9.16
C ARG A 69 8.92 -3.25 10.07
N LYS A 70 7.93 -3.02 10.94
CA LYS A 70 7.83 -1.84 11.83
C LYS A 70 7.86 -0.52 11.08
N ILE A 71 7.39 -0.53 9.83
CA ILE A 71 7.26 0.69 9.02
C ILE A 71 6.06 1.48 9.55
N LYS A 72 6.26 2.78 9.80
CA LYS A 72 5.18 3.66 10.26
C LYS A 72 4.42 4.21 9.06
N PHE A 73 3.10 4.10 9.10
CA PHE A 73 2.22 4.55 8.04
C PHE A 73 0.83 4.89 8.57
N THR A 74 0.06 5.58 7.73
CA THR A 74 -1.37 5.83 7.91
C THR A 74 -2.13 5.24 6.72
N LEU A 75 -3.28 4.63 6.97
CA LEU A 75 -4.17 4.07 5.96
C LEU A 75 -5.49 4.84 5.92
N SER A 76 -5.78 5.47 4.79
CA SER A 76 -7.01 6.22 4.55
C SER A 76 -7.85 5.60 3.44
N PHE A 77 -9.17 5.76 3.56
CA PHE A 77 -10.10 5.41 2.49
C PHE A 77 -10.20 6.57 1.49
N VAL A 78 -10.08 6.25 0.21
CA VAL A 78 -10.34 7.20 -0.89
C VAL A 78 -11.35 6.57 -1.83
N PRO A 79 -12.53 7.15 -2.06
CA PRO A 79 -13.52 6.55 -2.95
C PRO A 79 -12.99 6.44 -4.38
N SER A 80 -13.39 5.36 -5.06
CA SER A 80 -13.06 5.09 -6.45
C SER A 80 -14.29 5.32 -7.32
N THR A 81 -14.13 6.12 -8.38
CA THR A 81 -15.16 6.33 -9.41
C THR A 81 -15.38 5.11 -10.30
N TYR A 82 -14.47 4.13 -10.26
CA TYR A 82 -14.56 2.88 -11.01
C TYR A 82 -15.41 1.81 -10.31
N LEU A 83 -15.83 2.06 -9.07
CA LEU A 83 -16.63 1.12 -8.28
C LEU A 83 -18.03 1.68 -8.06
N THR A 84 -18.99 0.78 -7.89
CA THR A 84 -20.33 1.14 -7.44
C THR A 84 -20.29 1.71 -6.02
N VAL A 85 -21.38 2.33 -5.57
CA VAL A 85 -21.53 2.78 -4.18
C VAL A 85 -21.34 1.62 -3.20
N GLN A 86 -21.93 0.46 -3.51
CA GLN A 86 -21.77 -0.76 -2.71
C GLN A 86 -20.31 -1.24 -2.71
N GLY A 87 -19.63 -1.22 -3.85
CA GLY A 87 -18.20 -1.59 -3.92
C GLY A 87 -17.33 -0.67 -3.07
N ASN A 88 -17.55 0.64 -3.16
CA ASN A 88 -16.88 1.61 -2.30
C ASN A 88 -17.15 1.37 -0.80
N TRP A 89 -18.40 1.04 -0.44
CA TRP A 89 -18.79 0.75 0.94
C TRP A 89 -18.08 -0.47 1.52
N GLU A 90 -17.94 -1.55 0.76
CA GLU A 90 -17.21 -2.74 1.21
C GLU A 90 -15.72 -2.43 1.45
N HIS A 91 -15.09 -1.67 0.56
CA HIS A 91 -13.70 -1.22 0.79
C HIS A 91 -13.58 -0.28 1.99
N PHE A 92 -14.55 0.61 2.21
CA PHE A 92 -14.57 1.48 3.38
C PHE A 92 -14.61 0.68 4.68
N LYS A 93 -15.50 -0.32 4.78
CA LYS A 93 -15.52 -1.25 5.94
C LYS A 93 -14.18 -1.92 6.14
N ASN A 94 -13.55 -2.38 5.06
CA ASN A 94 -12.26 -3.06 5.16
C ASN A 94 -11.16 -2.11 5.66
N VAL A 95 -11.12 -0.86 5.19
CA VAL A 95 -10.19 0.16 5.69
C VAL A 95 -10.39 0.42 7.18
N ILE A 96 -11.64 0.47 7.67
CA ILE A 96 -11.91 0.60 9.11
C ILE A 96 -11.37 -0.61 9.88
N LYS A 97 -11.66 -1.84 9.40
CA LYS A 97 -11.17 -3.08 10.01
C LYS A 97 -9.64 -3.08 10.13
N LEU A 98 -8.95 -2.71 9.06
CA LEU A 98 -7.49 -2.67 9.04
C LEU A 98 -6.92 -1.60 9.97
N ASN A 99 -7.53 -0.42 10.03
CA ASN A 99 -7.11 0.63 10.97
C ASN A 99 -7.30 0.20 12.44
N LEU A 100 -8.37 -0.53 12.77
CA LEU A 100 -8.54 -1.11 14.10
C LEU A 100 -7.45 -2.15 14.41
N LYS A 101 -7.10 -3.02 13.45
CA LYS A 101 -6.00 -3.99 13.59
C LYS A 101 -4.67 -3.27 13.88
N ILE A 102 -4.34 -2.24 13.09
CA ILE A 102 -3.13 -1.42 13.27
C ILE A 102 -3.09 -0.80 14.69
N LEU A 103 -4.21 -0.24 15.15
CA LEU A 103 -4.31 0.36 16.49
C LEU A 103 -4.05 -0.68 17.59
N LEU A 104 -4.66 -1.86 17.50
CA LEU A 104 -4.51 -2.91 18.51
C LEU A 104 -3.08 -3.45 18.56
N THR A 105 -2.49 -3.76 17.41
CA THR A 105 -1.11 -4.25 17.33
C THR A 105 -0.09 -3.20 17.80
N SER A 106 -0.38 -1.91 17.62
CA SER A 106 0.48 -0.84 18.15
C SER A 106 0.49 -0.75 19.68
N ARG A 107 -0.61 -1.14 20.34
CA ARG A 107 -0.75 -1.12 21.81
C ARG A 107 -0.02 -2.29 22.47
N GLU A 108 -0.12 -3.49 21.91
CA GLU A 108 0.53 -4.71 22.43
C GLU A 108 2.07 -4.62 22.39
N ARG A 109 2.64 -3.78 21.51
CA ARG A 109 4.09 -3.57 21.44
C ARG A 109 4.62 -2.57 22.48
N LEU A 110 3.73 -1.87 23.19
CA LEU A 110 4.07 -0.89 24.23
C LEU A 110 3.84 -1.42 25.66
N SER A 111 3.23 -2.60 25.81
CA SER A 111 3.04 -3.34 27.06
C SER A 111 4.11 -4.39 27.26
#